data_AF-A0A6A8LQW2-F1
#
_entry.id   AF-A0A6A8LQW2-F1
#
_cell.length_a   1.000
_cell.length_b   1.000
_cell.length_c   1.000
_cell.angle_alpha   90.00
_cell.angle_beta   90.00
_cell.angle_gamma   90.00
#
_symmetry.space_group_name_H-M   'P 1'
#
loop_
_entity.id
_entity.type
_entity.pdbx_description
1 polymer ?
#
loop_
_entity_poly.entity_id
_entity_poly.type
_entity_poly.pdbx_seq_one_letter_code
_entity_poly.pdbx_strand_id
1 'polypeptide(L)'
;AMYVAAVANAQPGDKVLDFCAAPGGKSTQLAEQLNNQGLLVSNEINTKRAKILAENMERIGAKNVIITNESPDNLAKVFKGYFDKIVVDAPCSGEGMFRKDHSAVKYWHKDYPAECAHRQKLILEEAMKMLKTGGELVYSTCTFAPEEDEQIVAWLLEN
;
A
#
# COMPACT_ATOMS: atom_id res chain seq x y z
N ALA A 1 -9.54 -5.49 5.10
CA ALA A 1 -9.34 -4.90 3.76
C ALA A 1 -10.04 -3.55 3.60
N MET A 2 -11.38 -3.48 3.65
CA MET A 2 -12.13 -2.21 3.43
C MET A 2 -11.83 -1.08 4.43
N TYR A 3 -11.39 -1.42 5.65
CA TYR A 3 -11.10 -0.42 6.69
C TYR A 3 -9.94 0.51 6.30
N VAL A 4 -8.95 0.02 5.56
CA VAL A 4 -7.71 0.77 5.26
C VAL A 4 -8.00 2.01 4.40
N ALA A 5 -8.70 1.84 3.28
CA ALA A 5 -9.08 2.97 2.44
C ALA A 5 -10.12 3.89 3.10
N ALA A 6 -10.97 3.35 3.99
CA ALA A 6 -11.86 4.18 4.80
C ALA A 6 -11.09 5.09 5.77
N VAL A 7 -10.02 4.60 6.40
CA VAL A 7 -9.14 5.40 7.26
C VAL A 7 -8.35 6.42 6.46
N ALA A 8 -7.85 6.05 5.27
CA ALA A 8 -7.16 6.98 4.38
C ALA A 8 -8.05 8.18 4.01
N ASN A 9 -9.36 7.95 3.86
CA ASN A 9 -10.38 8.98 3.67
C ASN A 9 -9.94 10.00 2.61
N ALA A 10 -9.63 9.51 1.40
CA ALA A 10 -9.18 10.36 0.30
C ALA A 10 -10.27 11.38 -0.04
N GLN A 11 -9.88 12.63 -0.27
CA GLN A 11 -10.80 13.70 -0.63
C GLN A 11 -10.68 14.01 -2.12
N PRO A 12 -11.78 14.40 -2.80
CA PRO A 12 -11.72 14.88 -4.17
C PRO A 12 -10.64 15.96 -4.35
N GLY A 13 -9.70 15.72 -5.27
CA GLY A 13 -8.57 16.63 -5.53
C GLY A 13 -7.23 16.19 -4.93
N ASP A 14 -7.23 15.25 -3.98
CA ASP A 14 -6.00 14.69 -3.40
C ASP A 14 -5.13 14.00 -4.46
N LYS A 15 -3.81 14.07 -4.27
CA LYS A 15 -2.85 13.15 -4.91
C LYS A 15 -2.58 11.99 -3.96
N VAL A 16 -3.05 10.81 -4.31
CA VAL A 16 -2.98 9.60 -3.47
C VAL A 16 -2.09 8.55 -4.10
N LEU A 17 -1.24 7.91 -3.31
CA LEU A 17 -0.50 6.71 -3.70
C LEU A 17 -1.03 5.48 -2.95
N ASP A 18 -1.47 4.46 -3.66
CA ASP A 18 -1.64 3.10 -3.16
C ASP A 18 -0.39 2.29 -3.55
N PHE A 19 0.51 2.07 -2.60
CA PHE A 19 1.89 1.68 -2.93
C PHE A 19 2.06 0.17 -3.21
N CYS A 20 1.16 -0.66 -2.66
CA CYS A 20 1.14 -2.12 -2.80
C CYS A 20 -0.27 -2.55 -3.20
N ALA A 21 -0.70 -2.09 -4.37
CA ALA A 21 -2.11 -1.94 -4.72
C ALA A 21 -2.82 -3.25 -5.09
N ALA A 22 -2.13 -4.26 -5.64
CA ALA A 22 -2.82 -5.42 -6.15
C ALA A 22 -3.44 -6.29 -5.04
N PRO A 23 -4.63 -6.87 -5.25
CA PRO A 23 -5.36 -6.95 -6.53
C PRO A 23 -6.22 -5.72 -6.87
N GLY A 24 -6.21 -4.65 -6.07
CA GLY A 24 -6.88 -3.39 -6.39
C GLY A 24 -8.09 -3.06 -5.53
N GLY A 25 -8.47 -3.89 -4.56
CA GLY A 25 -9.67 -3.64 -3.73
C GLY A 25 -9.61 -2.37 -2.89
N LYS A 26 -8.41 -1.91 -2.50
CA LYS A 26 -8.22 -0.60 -1.84
C LYS A 26 -8.21 0.52 -2.86
N SER A 27 -7.50 0.33 -3.97
CA SER A 27 -7.43 1.27 -5.08
C SER A 27 -8.82 1.60 -5.63
N THR A 28 -9.73 0.62 -5.75
CA THR A 28 -11.12 0.86 -6.19
C THR A 28 -11.86 1.78 -5.22
N GLN A 29 -11.69 1.58 -3.91
CA GLN A 29 -12.35 2.37 -2.89
C GLN A 29 -11.76 3.79 -2.80
N LEU A 30 -10.44 3.93 -2.95
CA LEU A 30 -9.77 5.22 -3.05
C LEU A 30 -10.21 5.99 -4.30
N ALA A 31 -10.31 5.31 -5.45
CA ALA A 31 -10.80 5.91 -6.69
C ALA A 31 -12.25 6.41 -6.57
N GLU A 32 -13.10 5.66 -5.89
CA GLU A 32 -14.48 6.08 -5.56
C GLU A 32 -14.49 7.34 -4.69
N GLN A 33 -13.71 7.37 -3.61
CA GLN A 33 -13.59 8.51 -2.70
C GLN A 33 -13.10 9.79 -3.40
N LEU A 34 -12.13 9.65 -4.30
CA LEU A 34 -11.61 10.75 -5.12
C LEU A 34 -12.66 11.33 -6.08
N ASN A 35 -13.73 10.60 -6.38
CA ASN A 35 -14.83 11.02 -7.24
C ASN A 35 -14.35 11.61 -8.58
N ASN A 36 -13.41 10.91 -9.24
CA ASN A 36 -12.75 11.32 -10.49
C ASN A 36 -12.02 12.69 -10.44
N GLN A 37 -11.70 13.20 -9.26
CA GLN A 37 -10.93 14.44 -9.06
C GLN A 37 -9.60 14.14 -8.36
N GLY A 38 -8.57 14.92 -8.67
CA GLY A 38 -7.22 14.63 -8.20
C GLY A 38 -6.59 13.47 -8.96
N LEU A 39 -5.72 12.71 -8.30
CA LEU A 39 -4.96 11.62 -8.93
C LEU A 39 -4.76 10.47 -7.95
N LEU A 40 -5.05 9.25 -8.40
CA LEU A 40 -4.61 8.02 -7.75
C LEU A 40 -3.46 7.41 -8.54
N VAL A 41 -2.34 7.15 -7.88
CA VAL A 41 -1.28 6.28 -8.40
C VAL A 41 -1.37 4.96 -7.66
N SER A 42 -1.46 3.85 -8.38
CA SER A 42 -1.53 2.51 -7.80
C SER A 42 -0.36 1.68 -8.32
N ASN A 43 0.57 1.37 -7.42
CA ASN A 43 1.78 0.64 -7.74
C ASN A 43 1.67 -0.84 -7.34
N GLU A 44 2.17 -1.72 -8.20
CA GLU A 44 2.37 -3.13 -7.86
C GLU A 44 3.68 -3.58 -8.50
N ILE A 45 4.63 -4.08 -7.71
CA ILE A 45 5.94 -4.49 -8.21
C ILE A 45 5.89 -5.80 -9.02
N ASN A 46 4.91 -6.68 -8.76
CA ASN A 46 4.76 -7.91 -9.52
C ASN A 46 3.96 -7.68 -10.80
N THR A 47 4.60 -7.83 -11.96
CA THR A 47 3.99 -7.58 -13.27
C THR A 47 2.71 -8.38 -13.53
N LYS A 48 2.60 -9.63 -13.03
CA LYS A 48 1.36 -10.43 -13.20
C LYS A 48 0.21 -9.86 -12.38
N ARG A 49 0.48 -9.44 -11.14
CA ARG A 49 -0.51 -8.82 -10.25
C ARG A 49 -0.90 -7.41 -10.70
N ALA A 50 0.04 -6.66 -11.31
CA ALA A 50 -0.23 -5.35 -11.89
C ALA A 50 -1.27 -5.41 -13.03
N LYS A 51 -1.25 -6.49 -13.84
CA LYS A 51 -2.29 -6.72 -14.87
C LYS A 51 -3.68 -6.93 -14.25
N ILE A 52 -3.77 -7.73 -13.18
CA ILE A 52 -5.03 -7.96 -12.45
C ILE A 52 -5.55 -6.64 -11.86
N LEU A 53 -4.65 -5.82 -11.29
CA LEU A 53 -4.98 -4.49 -10.79
C LEU A 53 -5.56 -3.60 -11.89
N ALA A 54 -4.92 -3.55 -13.06
CA ALA A 54 -5.39 -2.77 -14.21
C ALA A 54 -6.78 -3.22 -14.69
N GLU A 55 -6.99 -4.54 -14.83
CA GLU A 55 -8.31 -5.10 -15.20
C GLU A 55 -9.41 -4.72 -14.20
N ASN A 56 -9.09 -4.70 -12.91
CA ASN A 56 -10.05 -4.31 -11.87
C ASN A 56 -10.35 -2.81 -11.90
N MET A 57 -9.36 -1.95 -12.16
CA MET A 57 -9.58 -0.51 -12.33
C MET A 57 -10.41 -0.19 -13.58
N GLU A 58 -10.14 -0.89 -14.68
CA GLU A 58 -10.91 -0.74 -15.92
C GLU A 58 -12.37 -1.16 -15.72
N ARG A 59 -12.61 -2.27 -15.01
CA ARG A 59 -13.97 -2.76 -14.75
C ARG A 59 -14.85 -1.78 -13.98
N ILE A 60 -14.26 -0.99 -13.06
CA ILE A 60 -15.01 0.03 -12.31
C ILE A 60 -15.08 1.37 -13.06
N GLY A 61 -14.41 1.50 -14.21
CA GLY A 61 -14.41 2.71 -15.02
C GLY A 61 -13.65 3.88 -14.38
N ALA A 62 -12.61 3.61 -13.59
CA ALA A 62 -11.82 4.65 -12.92
C ALA A 62 -11.05 5.49 -13.94
N LYS A 63 -11.16 6.82 -13.88
CA LYS A 63 -10.62 7.73 -14.92
C LYS A 63 -9.35 8.45 -14.52
N ASN A 64 -9.14 8.66 -13.23
CA ASN A 64 -8.03 9.44 -12.67
C ASN A 64 -7.01 8.53 -11.96
N VAL A 65 -6.76 7.34 -12.50
CA VAL A 65 -5.86 6.34 -11.93
C VAL A 65 -4.69 6.06 -12.88
N ILE A 66 -3.47 6.09 -12.35
CA ILE A 66 -2.26 5.64 -13.03
C ILE A 66 -1.81 4.34 -12.38
N ILE A 67 -1.63 3.29 -13.19
CA ILE A 67 -1.03 2.03 -12.74
C ILE A 67 0.46 2.05 -13.04
N THR A 68 1.28 1.78 -12.02
CA THR A 68 2.73 1.62 -12.18
C THR A 68 3.17 0.21 -11.80
N ASN A 69 4.21 -0.28 -12.46
CA ASN A 69 4.90 -1.53 -12.11
C ASN A 69 6.38 -1.21 -11.86
N GLU A 70 6.66 -0.54 -10.75
CA GLU A 70 7.98 0.00 -10.44
C GLU A 70 8.46 -0.33 -9.02
N SER A 71 9.77 -0.27 -8.82
CA SER A 71 10.38 -0.40 -7.50
C SER A 71 10.16 0.86 -6.65
N PRO A 72 10.09 0.73 -5.31
CA PRO A 72 9.91 1.86 -4.41
C PRO A 72 10.94 2.99 -4.62
N ASP A 73 12.21 2.64 -4.80
CA ASP A 73 13.31 3.61 -4.95
C ASP A 73 13.24 4.37 -6.28
N ASN A 74 12.77 3.73 -7.35
CA ASN A 74 12.57 4.40 -8.64
C ASN A 74 11.42 5.40 -8.58
N LEU A 75 10.31 5.03 -7.95
CA LEU A 75 9.18 5.94 -7.75
C LEU A 75 9.57 7.14 -6.90
N ALA A 76 10.35 6.93 -5.84
CA ALA A 76 10.80 8.01 -4.96
C ALA A 76 11.72 9.04 -5.64
N LYS A 77 12.45 8.66 -6.69
CA LYS A 77 13.24 9.60 -7.52
C LYS A 77 12.34 10.57 -8.30
N VAL A 78 11.12 10.19 -8.62
CA VAL A 78 10.17 10.96 -9.43
C VAL A 78 9.18 11.74 -8.58
N PHE A 79 8.61 11.11 -7.55
CA PHE A 79 7.47 11.66 -6.78
C PHE A 79 7.85 12.25 -5.42
N LYS A 80 9.04 12.82 -5.29
CA LYS A 80 9.52 13.38 -4.03
C LYS A 80 8.58 14.47 -3.50
N GLY A 81 8.04 14.27 -2.28
CA GLY A 81 7.11 15.20 -1.62
C GLY A 81 5.82 15.52 -2.41
N TYR A 82 5.34 14.58 -3.23
CA TYR A 82 4.26 14.83 -4.19
C TYR A 82 2.87 14.48 -3.67
N PHE A 83 2.75 13.40 -2.88
CA PHE A 83 1.45 12.86 -2.48
C PHE A 83 0.92 13.51 -1.22
N ASP A 84 -0.36 13.87 -1.25
CA ASP A 84 -1.09 14.37 -0.08
C ASP A 84 -1.41 13.21 0.88
N LYS A 85 -1.64 11.99 0.33
CA LYS A 85 -1.87 10.77 1.10
C LYS A 85 -1.15 9.57 0.50
N ILE A 86 -0.59 8.71 1.34
CA ILE A 86 -0.01 7.43 0.90
C ILE A 86 -0.62 6.30 1.72
N VAL A 87 -1.06 5.24 1.04
CA VAL A 87 -1.50 3.98 1.62
C VAL A 87 -0.46 2.92 1.34
N VAL A 88 0.08 2.31 2.40
CA VAL A 88 1.00 1.19 2.36
C VAL A 88 0.33 -0.01 3.04
N ASP A 89 -0.40 -0.79 2.26
CA ASP A 89 -0.83 -2.13 2.68
C ASP A 89 0.29 -3.13 2.43
N ALA A 90 1.14 -3.30 3.43
CA ALA A 90 2.46 -3.85 3.21
C ALA A 90 2.42 -5.39 3.02
N PRO A 91 3.31 -5.94 2.19
CA PRO A 91 3.54 -7.38 2.18
C PRO A 91 4.01 -7.82 3.57
N CYS A 92 3.28 -8.76 4.17
CA CYS A 92 3.47 -9.20 5.55
C CYS A 92 3.46 -10.73 5.66
N SER A 93 3.73 -11.26 6.85
CA SER A 93 3.72 -12.71 7.09
C SER A 93 2.33 -13.35 6.95
N GLY A 94 1.25 -12.54 6.95
CA GLY A 94 -0.08 -12.95 6.49
C GLY A 94 -0.85 -13.84 7.46
N GLU A 95 -0.57 -13.78 8.76
CA GLU A 95 -1.20 -14.62 9.78
C GLU A 95 -2.72 -14.47 9.85
N GLY A 96 -3.24 -13.27 9.59
CA GLY A 96 -4.68 -12.99 9.47
C GLY A 96 -5.36 -13.70 8.29
N MET A 97 -4.58 -14.20 7.34
CA MET A 97 -5.06 -14.98 6.19
C MET A 97 -5.15 -16.47 6.47
N PHE A 98 -4.62 -17.00 7.58
CA PHE A 98 -4.64 -18.44 7.89
C PHE A 98 -6.04 -19.07 7.83
N ARG A 99 -7.07 -18.30 8.19
CA ARG A 99 -8.47 -18.76 8.10
C ARG A 99 -8.99 -18.89 6.67
N LYS A 100 -8.46 -18.12 5.72
CA LYS A 100 -8.97 -18.02 4.33
C LYS A 100 -8.06 -18.71 3.31
N ASP A 101 -6.76 -18.76 3.58
CA ASP A 101 -5.75 -19.29 2.68
C ASP A 101 -4.85 -20.27 3.42
N HIS A 102 -5.08 -21.57 3.22
CA HIS A 102 -4.26 -22.62 3.81
C HIS A 102 -2.82 -22.63 3.30
N SER A 103 -2.53 -22.00 2.15
CA SER A 103 -1.15 -21.85 1.70
C SER A 103 -0.35 -20.90 2.60
N ALA A 104 -1.02 -19.93 3.25
CA ALA A 104 -0.40 -19.01 4.20
C ALA A 104 0.27 -19.71 5.37
N VAL A 105 -0.37 -20.77 5.87
CA VAL A 105 0.19 -21.59 6.95
C VAL A 105 1.45 -22.35 6.50
N LYS A 106 1.58 -22.66 5.20
CA LYS A 106 2.68 -23.49 4.69
C LYS A 106 4.01 -22.74 4.51
N TYR A 107 3.95 -21.46 4.15
CA TYR A 107 5.18 -20.65 3.97
C TYR A 107 5.59 -19.90 5.23
N TRP A 108 4.72 -19.82 6.23
CA TRP A 108 5.04 -19.20 7.51
C TRP A 108 6.09 -20.01 8.29
N HIS A 109 7.02 -19.29 8.92
CA HIS A 109 8.03 -19.84 9.83
C HIS A 109 8.46 -18.76 10.84
N LYS A 110 9.13 -19.17 11.91
CA LYS A 110 9.44 -18.32 13.08
C LYS A 110 10.13 -16.99 12.73
N ASP A 111 11.03 -16.99 11.76
CA ASP A 111 11.83 -15.82 11.42
C ASP A 111 11.14 -14.93 10.36
N TYR A 112 10.05 -15.41 9.76
CA TYR A 112 9.37 -14.74 8.66
C TYR A 112 8.81 -13.35 9.00
N PRO A 113 8.20 -13.12 10.19
CA PRO A 113 7.77 -11.77 10.57
C PRO A 113 8.92 -10.75 10.58
N ALA A 114 10.10 -11.14 11.07
CA ALA A 114 11.27 -10.26 11.09
C ALA A 114 11.79 -9.94 9.67
N GLU A 115 11.77 -10.93 8.76
CA GLU A 115 12.11 -10.73 7.36
C GLU A 115 11.13 -9.78 6.65
N CYS A 116 9.83 -9.94 6.91
CA CYS A 116 8.80 -9.04 6.39
C CYS A 116 8.94 -7.63 6.96
N ALA A 117 9.17 -7.50 8.27
CA ALA A 117 9.41 -6.22 8.93
C ALA A 117 10.59 -5.45 8.31
N HIS A 118 11.71 -6.16 8.02
CA HIS A 118 12.84 -5.54 7.31
C HIS A 118 12.43 -4.99 5.94
N ARG A 119 11.66 -5.76 5.16
CA ARG A 119 11.16 -5.32 3.85
C ARG A 119 10.19 -4.14 3.97
N GLN A 120 9.32 -4.16 4.97
CA GLN A 120 8.34 -3.10 5.23
C GLN A 120 9.05 -1.77 5.53
N LYS A 121 10.13 -1.79 6.31
CA LYS A 121 10.97 -0.60 6.56
C LYS A 121 11.51 -0.03 5.25
N LEU A 122 12.09 -0.84 4.38
CA LEU A 122 12.60 -0.38 3.07
C LEU A 122 11.52 0.27 2.20
N ILE A 123 10.30 -0.30 2.18
CA ILE A 123 9.17 0.29 1.44
C ILE A 123 8.76 1.63 2.07
N LEU A 124 8.67 1.67 3.40
CA LEU A 124 8.25 2.85 4.16
C LEU A 124 9.25 4.00 4.06
N GLU A 125 10.56 3.72 4.04
CA GLU A 125 11.60 4.73 3.82
C GLU A 125 11.37 5.48 2.50
N GLU A 126 11.08 4.74 1.42
CA GLU A 126 10.78 5.35 0.12
C GLU A 126 9.41 6.02 0.09
N ALA A 127 8.41 5.46 0.78
CA ALA A 127 7.08 6.08 0.91
C ALA A 127 7.19 7.47 1.57
N MET A 128 7.94 7.58 2.66
CA MET A 128 8.11 8.83 3.40
C MET A 128 8.79 9.92 2.57
N LYS A 129 9.71 9.56 1.66
CA LYS A 129 10.32 10.53 0.72
C LYS A 129 9.32 11.10 -0.29
N MET A 130 8.28 10.33 -0.63
CA MET A 130 7.25 10.74 -1.58
C MET A 130 6.08 11.47 -0.92
N LEU A 131 5.94 11.35 0.40
CA LEU A 131 4.90 12.03 1.17
C LEU A 131 5.22 13.53 1.27
N LYS A 132 4.23 14.35 0.95
CA LYS A 132 4.33 15.80 1.12
C LYS A 132 4.38 16.17 2.60
N THR A 133 5.06 17.27 2.94
CA THR A 133 5.00 17.83 4.29
C THR A 133 3.56 18.16 4.68
N GLY A 134 3.10 17.62 5.81
CA GLY A 134 1.71 17.72 6.27
C GLY A 134 0.74 16.72 5.61
N GLY A 135 1.25 15.82 4.76
CA GLY A 135 0.46 14.70 4.22
C GLY A 135 0.28 13.57 5.24
N GLU A 136 -0.58 12.62 4.90
CA GLU A 136 -0.92 11.49 5.76
C GLU A 136 -0.46 10.15 5.19
N LEU A 137 0.17 9.34 6.04
CA LEU A 137 0.52 7.95 5.74
C LEU A 137 -0.46 7.02 6.46
N VAL A 138 -1.06 6.10 5.73
CA VAL A 138 -1.78 4.95 6.30
C VAL A 138 -0.97 3.69 6.04
N TYR A 139 -0.46 3.10 7.11
CA TYR A 139 0.20 1.81 7.10
C TYR A 139 -0.75 0.72 7.58
N SER A 140 -0.79 -0.40 6.88
CA SER A 140 -1.57 -1.58 7.31
C SER A 140 -0.89 -2.88 6.93
N THR A 141 -1.17 -3.91 7.73
CA THR A 141 -0.81 -5.29 7.44
C THR A 141 -2.05 -6.19 7.54
N CYS A 142 -1.87 -7.48 7.25
CA CYS A 142 -2.85 -8.51 7.60
C CYS A 142 -2.22 -9.60 8.48
N THR A 143 -1.27 -9.22 9.32
CA THR A 143 -0.62 -10.10 10.29
C THR A 143 -1.06 -9.77 11.73
N PHE A 144 -0.57 -10.53 12.71
CA PHE A 144 -0.69 -10.23 14.14
C PHE A 144 0.68 -10.03 14.81
N ALA A 145 1.77 -10.15 14.04
CA ALA A 145 3.14 -10.11 14.55
C ALA A 145 3.54 -8.68 14.93
N PRO A 146 3.91 -8.40 16.20
CA PRO A 146 4.31 -7.06 16.65
C PRO A 146 5.51 -6.48 15.90
N GLU A 147 6.38 -7.33 15.37
CA GLU A 147 7.54 -6.97 14.55
C GLU A 147 7.13 -6.19 13.29
N GLU A 148 5.96 -6.49 12.74
CA GLU A 148 5.41 -5.91 11.52
C GLU A 148 4.42 -4.78 11.82
N ASP A 149 3.81 -4.76 13.00
CA ASP A 149 2.81 -3.75 13.37
C ASP A 149 3.39 -2.68 14.32
N GLU A 150 3.29 -2.86 15.64
CA GLU A 150 3.66 -1.82 16.61
C GLU A 150 5.14 -1.43 16.54
N GLN A 151 6.03 -2.38 16.23
CA GLN A 151 7.46 -2.08 16.12
C GLN A 151 7.81 -1.28 14.85
N ILE A 152 7.05 -1.45 13.76
CA ILE A 152 7.19 -0.62 12.56
C ILE A 152 6.73 0.81 12.87
N VAL A 153 5.60 0.96 13.55
CA VAL A 153 5.09 2.28 13.95
C VAL A 153 6.07 2.96 14.91
N ALA A 154 6.60 2.25 15.90
CA ALA A 154 7.61 2.80 16.81
C ALA A 154 8.85 3.26 16.05
N TRP A 155 9.35 2.45 15.12
CA TRP A 155 10.50 2.80 14.28
C TRP A 155 10.24 4.05 13.41
N LEU A 156 9.03 4.21 12.85
CA LEU A 156 8.63 5.39 12.07
C LEU A 156 8.58 6.68 12.92
N LEU A 157 8.29 6.58 14.22
CA LEU A 157 8.23 7.75 15.10
C LEU A 157 9.62 8.20 15.60
N GLU A 158 10.60 7.31 15.56
CA GLU A 158 11.98 7.56 15.99
C GLU A 158 12.89 8.07 14.87
N ASN A 159 12.47 7.97 13.60
CA ASN A 159 13.27 8.30 12.40
C ASN A 159 12.57 9.34 11.51
#